data_AF-A0A9D9LWC6-F1
#
_entry.id   AF-A0A9D9LWC6-F1
#
_cell.length_a   1.000
_cell.length_b   1.000
_cell.length_c   1.000
_cell.angle_alpha   90.00
_cell.angle_beta   90.00
_cell.angle_gamma   90.00
#
_symmetry.space_group_name_H-M   'P 1'
#
loop_
_entity.id
_entity.type
_entity.pdbx_description
1 polymer ?
#
loop_
_entity_poly.entity_id
_entity_poly.type
_entity_poly.pdbx_seq_one_letter_code
_entity_poly.pdbx_strand_id
1 'polypeptide(L)' 'LKREMYYGKRFTCKHELIDSIETYIHYYNYKRVQRNLGILTPIEKHTLYSAA' A
#
# COMPACT_ATOMS: atom_id res chain seq x y z
N LEU A 1 6.64 6.48 0.54
CA LEU A 1 5.22 6.74 0.19
C LEU A 1 5.18 7.50 -1.13
N LYS A 2 4.26 7.23 -2.06
CA LYS A 2 4.22 7.97 -3.35
C LYS A 2 3.45 9.27 -3.22
N ARG A 3 3.71 10.18 -4.18
CA ARG A 3 3.12 11.53 -4.25
C ARG A 3 1.58 11.52 -4.22
N GLU A 4 0.95 10.49 -4.78
CA GLU A 4 -0.51 10.30 -4.77
C GLU A 4 -1.12 10.24 -3.35
N MET A 5 -0.32 9.91 -2.32
CA MET A 5 -0.81 9.84 -0.94
C MET A 5 -0.92 11.22 -0.29
N TYR A 6 0.07 12.10 -0.49
CA TYR A 6 0.27 13.28 0.35
C TYR A 6 0.22 14.61 -0.40
N TYR A 7 0.35 14.61 -1.73
CA TYR A 7 0.38 15.86 -2.49
C TYR A 7 -1.00 16.51 -2.53
N GLY A 8 -1.08 17.78 -2.11
CA GLY A 8 -2.34 18.53 -2.03
C GLY A 8 -3.20 18.19 -0.81
N LYS A 9 -2.80 17.23 0.02
CA LYS A 9 -3.46 16.92 1.30
C LYS A 9 -2.85 17.77 2.42
N ARG A 10 -3.71 18.28 3.31
CA ARG A 10 -3.34 18.92 4.57
C ARG A 10 -3.84 18.06 5.71
N PHE A 11 -2.94 17.65 6.58
CA PHE A 11 -3.27 16.94 7.81
C PHE A 11 -3.40 17.95 8.94
N THR A 12 -4.48 17.84 9.71
CA THR A 12 -4.80 18.76 10.80
C THR A 12 -4.29 18.26 12.15
N CYS A 13 -4.04 16.95 12.26
CA CYS A 13 -3.46 16.35 13.45
C CYS A 13 -2.54 15.16 13.10
N LYS A 14 -1.70 14.78 14.07
CA LYS A 14 -0.78 13.64 13.94
C LYS A 14 -1.51 12.33 13.66
N HIS A 15 -2.68 12.13 14.27
CA HIS A 15 -3.44 10.90 14.14
C HIS A 15 -3.93 10.69 12.70
N GLU A 16 -4.44 11.74 12.06
CA GLU A 16 -4.89 11.73 10.66
C GLU A 16 -3.75 11.37 9.69
N LEU A 17 -2.55 11.88 9.95
CA LEU A 17 -1.35 11.55 9.17
C LEU A 17 -0.99 10.06 9.31
N ILE A 18 -0.98 9.53 10.54
CA ILE A 18 -0.65 8.13 10.81
C ILE A 18 -1.65 7.20 10.13
N ASP A 19 -2.95 7.45 10.31
CA ASP A 19 -4.01 6.65 9.72
C ASP A 19 -3.94 6.63 8.18
N SER A 20 -3.64 7.79 7.57
CA SER A 20 -3.42 7.86 6.12
C SER A 20 -2.20 7.06 5.66
N ILE A 21 -1.11 7.04 6.44
CA ILE A 21 0.08 6.25 6.13
C ILE A 21 -0.23 4.75 6.24
N GLU A 22 -0.87 4.32 7.33
CA GLU A 22 -1.24 2.92 7.57
C GLU A 22 -2.19 2.40 6.49
N THR A 23 -3.24 3.16 6.19
CA THR A 23 -4.19 2.84 5.12
C THR A 23 -3.48 2.71 3.77
N TYR A 24 -2.55 3.61 3.48
CA TYR A 24 -1.80 3.57 2.24
C TYR A 24 -0.89 2.35 2.14
N ILE A 25 -0.15 2.03 3.20
CA ILE A 25 0.71 0.84 3.26
C ILE A 25 -0.13 -0.43 3.10
N HIS A 26 -1.25 -0.52 3.82
CA HIS A 26 -2.17 -1.64 3.72
C HIS A 26 -2.70 -1.81 2.28
N TYR A 27 -3.17 -0.72 1.67
CA TYR A 27 -3.62 -0.75 0.27
C TYR A 27 -2.53 -1.26 -0.68
N TYR A 28 -1.30 -0.74 -0.54
CA TYR A 28 -0.19 -1.12 -1.41
C TYR A 28 0.23 -2.58 -1.28
N ASN A 29 0.14 -3.15 -0.08
CA ASN A 29 0.60 -4.50 0.19
C ASN A 29 -0.46 -5.56 -0.09
N TYR A 30 -1.73 -5.27 0.23
CA TYR A 30 -2.81 -6.27 0.27
C TYR A 30 -3.93 -6.06 -0.76
N LYS A 31 -4.06 -4.87 -1.34
CA LYS A 31 -5.19 -4.56 -2.23
C LYS A 31 -4.76 -4.21 -3.66
N ARG A 32 -3.56 -3.65 -3.82
CA ARG A 32 -3.06 -3.21 -5.12
C ARG A 32 -2.38 -4.34 -5.89
N VAL A 33 -3.06 -4.88 -6.88
CA VAL A 33 -2.46 -5.80 -7.85
C VAL A 33 -1.47 -5.09 -8.76
N GLN A 34 -0.40 -5.79 -9.15
CA GLN A 34 0.63 -5.25 -10.03
C GLN A 34 0.87 -6.18 -11.23
N ARG A 35 0.91 -5.62 -12.44
CA ARG A 35 1.08 -6.41 -13.68
C ARG A 35 2.41 -7.15 -13.74
N ASN A 36 3.49 -6.51 -13.26
CA ASN A 36 4.81 -7.13 -13.13
C ASN A 36 4.84 -8.30 -12.12
N LEU A 37 3.86 -8.39 -11.22
CA LEU A 37 3.69 -9.51 -10.29
C LEU A 37 2.73 -10.58 -10.82
N GLY A 38 2.30 -10.49 -12.08
CA GLY A 38 1.30 -11.41 -12.64
C GLY A 38 -0.13 -11.06 -12.23
N ILE A 39 -0.42 -9.77 -12.03
CA ILE A 39 -1.74 -9.28 -11.55
C ILE A 39 -2.02 -9.80 -10.12
N LEU A 40 -0.97 -9.84 -9.30
CA LEU A 40 -1.04 -10.19 -7.89
C LEU A 40 -0.66 -8.99 -7.02
N THR A 41 -1.15 -8.97 -5.80
CA THR A 41 -0.66 -8.07 -4.76
C THR A 41 0.73 -8.52 -4.30
N PRO A 42 1.54 -7.61 -3.71
CA PRO A 42 2.83 -7.98 -3.15
C PRO A 42 2.77 -9.15 -2.15
N ILE A 43 1.76 -9.16 -1.28
CA ILE A 43 1.60 -10.23 -0.28
C ILE A 43 1.22 -11.55 -0.95
N GLU A 44 0.26 -11.56 -1.88
CA GLU A 44 -0.08 -12.80 -2.61
C GLU A 44 1.13 -13.38 -3.34
N LYS A 45 1.94 -12.52 -3.99
CA LYS A 45 3.16 -12.96 -4.65
C LYS A 45 4.17 -13.56 -3.67
N HIS A 46 4.33 -12.92 -2.51
CA HIS A 46 5.22 -13.41 -1.45
C HIS A 46 4.74 -14.77 -0.92
N THR A 47 3.44 -14.91 -0.61
CA THR A 47 2.85 -16.17 -0.14
C THR A 47 3.03 -17.29 -1.15
N LEU A 48 2.82 -17.05 -2.44
CA LEU A 48 3.05 -18.04 -3.50
C LEU A 48 4.52 -18.46 -3.60
N TYR A 49 5.45 -17.51 -3.47
CA TYR A 49 6.89 -17.81 -3.48
C TYR A 49 7.30 -18.64 -2.26
N SER A 50 6.79 -18.32 -1.08
CA SER A 50 7.11 -19.03 0.17
C SER A 50 6.49 -20.44 0.24
N ALA A 51 5.49 -20.73 -0.60
CA ALA A 51 4.83 -22.03 -0.69
C ALA A 51 5.46 -22.98 -1.73
N ALA A 52 6.40 -22.47 -2.54
CA ALA A 52 7.12 -23.22 -3.58
C ALA A 52 8.46 -23.73 -3.07
#